data_AF-A0ABC9SUG5-F1
#
_entry.id   AF-A0ABC9SUG5-F1
#
_cell.length_a   1.000
_cell.length_b   1.000
_cell.length_c   1.000
_cell.angle_alpha   90.00
_cell.angle_beta   90.00
_cell.angle_gamma   90.00
#
_symmetry.space_group_name_H-M   'P 1'
#
loop_
_entity.id
_entity.type
_entity.pdbx_description
1 polymer ?
#
loop_
_entity_poly.entity_id
_entity_poly.type
_entity_poly.pdbx_seq_one_letter_code
_entity_poly.pdbx_strand_id
1 'polypeptide(L)'
;MNAKEFWSWIFSHLEVNDLYSIIKETEIVFKGFRLNSATDLGGNNKKLFQSTLLQRQNISKIKLYIVKEKPFSFNKSDTYKDKEINELYTMCLTSSNLLEVLLSLIQENDEKKAIQVYAYVKQENFNLLKEKGLQNKSAMQEVRDNSSIEKNEKKKDDVKLSKLEGKISNLKEEVEKRDKNHKEAIQIKDEQYSKLLNRYNEKNKLYTELLKISRIAEEEFKKEKKKWEQDETNLHKQIKQKDLQILKLVEELQINSLTKQSKVKLSKKKILLVGNPMNNRLCRDENFDFDILEDGIDMEYYHFKEDYDAYWVLSYILNNKSRTLLQKNMSFNKLDSKKVMYFYDFLTLKNKVEALKRDEVRV
;
A
#
# COMPACT_ATOMS: atom_id res chain seq x y z
N MET A 1 -1.99 -22.65 -11.53
CA MET A 1 -1.11 -23.79 -11.89
C MET A 1 -0.64 -24.46 -10.60
N ASN A 2 -0.56 -25.79 -10.53
CA ASN A 2 -0.25 -26.50 -9.29
C ASN A 2 1.28 -26.61 -9.09
N ALA A 3 1.82 -26.12 -7.97
CA ALA A 3 3.25 -26.21 -7.64
C ALA A 3 3.77 -27.67 -7.68
N LYS A 4 2.88 -28.64 -7.42
CA LYS A 4 3.18 -30.07 -7.54
C LYS A 4 3.50 -30.49 -8.98
N GLU A 5 2.80 -29.95 -9.98
CA GLU A 5 3.08 -30.22 -11.39
C GLU A 5 4.42 -29.63 -11.83
N PHE A 6 4.74 -28.43 -11.35
CA PHE A 6 6.02 -27.77 -11.60
C PHE A 6 7.19 -28.61 -11.08
N TRP A 7 7.17 -28.98 -9.80
CA TRP A 7 8.22 -29.81 -9.21
C TRP A 7 8.29 -31.21 -9.82
N SER A 8 7.13 -31.80 -10.17
CA SER A 8 7.10 -33.09 -10.85
C SER A 8 7.79 -33.04 -12.20
N TRP A 9 7.66 -31.92 -12.92
CA TRP A 9 8.33 -31.69 -14.19
C TRP A 9 9.83 -31.47 -14.00
N ILE A 10 10.26 -30.68 -13.01
CA ILE A 10 11.71 -30.50 -12.73
C ILE A 10 12.36 -31.85 -12.44
N PHE A 11 11.80 -32.66 -11.53
CA PHE A 11 12.36 -33.97 -11.18
C PHE A 11 12.35 -34.97 -12.33
N SER A 12 11.50 -34.80 -13.36
CA SER A 12 11.54 -35.68 -14.52
C SER A 12 12.59 -35.28 -15.56
N HIS A 13 13.08 -34.04 -15.51
CA HIS A 13 14.04 -33.48 -16.48
C HIS A 13 15.45 -33.28 -15.91
N LEU A 14 15.61 -33.34 -14.58
CA LEU A 14 16.94 -33.43 -13.96
C LEU A 14 17.67 -34.71 -14.34
N GLU A 15 18.98 -34.63 -14.45
CA GLU A 15 19.81 -35.81 -14.61
C GLU A 15 19.75 -36.70 -13.37
N VAL A 16 19.95 -38.00 -13.58
CA VAL A 16 19.85 -38.99 -12.50
C VAL A 16 20.89 -38.73 -11.40
N ASN A 17 22.08 -38.25 -11.77
CA ASN A 17 23.16 -37.93 -10.83
C ASN A 17 22.86 -36.67 -10.00
N ASP A 18 22.25 -35.65 -10.61
CA ASP A 18 21.83 -34.45 -9.90
C ASP A 18 20.73 -34.77 -8.88
N LEU A 19 19.75 -35.57 -9.32
CA LEU A 19 18.67 -36.01 -8.45
C LEU A 19 19.18 -36.85 -7.28
N TYR A 20 20.14 -37.76 -7.53
CA TYR A 20 20.81 -38.54 -6.49
C TYR A 20 21.54 -37.66 -5.48
N SER A 21 22.31 -36.67 -5.96
CA SER A 21 23.06 -35.75 -5.10
C SER A 21 22.12 -34.95 -4.20
N ILE A 22 21.04 -34.39 -4.77
CA ILE A 22 20.02 -33.67 -4.00
C ILE A 22 19.42 -34.58 -2.92
N ILE A 23 19.05 -35.81 -3.26
CA ILE A 23 18.44 -36.74 -2.31
C ILE A 23 19.40 -37.09 -1.16
N LYS A 24 20.66 -37.34 -1.49
CA LYS A 24 21.70 -37.71 -0.52
C LYS A 24 21.95 -36.56 0.45
N GLU A 25 22.15 -35.35 -0.06
CA GLU A 25 22.46 -34.16 0.75
C GLU A 25 21.25 -33.64 1.55
N THR A 26 20.02 -33.90 1.09
CA THR A 26 18.80 -33.52 1.83
C THR A 26 18.32 -34.59 2.83
N GLU A 27 19.03 -35.72 2.90
CA GLU A 27 18.73 -36.86 3.79
C GLU A 27 17.27 -37.33 3.69
N ILE A 28 16.71 -37.38 2.48
CA ILE A 28 15.33 -37.82 2.26
C ILE A 28 15.25 -39.34 2.34
N VAL A 29 14.44 -39.85 3.27
CA VAL A 29 14.24 -41.29 3.49
C VAL A 29 13.07 -41.81 2.65
N PHE A 30 13.31 -42.90 1.90
CA PHE A 30 12.28 -43.63 1.15
C PHE A 30 11.85 -44.87 1.92
N LYS A 31 10.57 -44.98 2.26
CA LYS A 31 10.04 -46.15 2.96
C LYS A 31 10.13 -47.39 2.07
N GLY A 32 10.76 -48.46 2.58
CA GLY A 32 10.88 -49.74 1.87
C GLY A 32 11.95 -49.79 0.78
N PHE A 33 12.76 -48.74 0.62
CA PHE A 33 13.82 -48.70 -0.38
C PHE A 33 15.07 -48.01 0.16
N ARG A 34 16.25 -48.63 0.01
CA ARG A 34 17.53 -48.03 0.37
C ARG A 34 18.21 -47.52 -0.90
N LEU A 35 18.57 -46.23 -0.89
CA LEU A 35 19.25 -45.60 -2.01
C LEU A 35 20.77 -45.70 -1.80
N ASN A 36 21.43 -46.57 -2.55
CA ASN A 36 22.88 -46.79 -2.42
C ASN A 36 23.64 -46.10 -3.56
N SER A 37 23.03 -45.98 -4.74
CA SER A 37 23.66 -45.49 -5.97
C SER A 37 22.69 -44.68 -6.83
N ALA A 38 23.22 -43.87 -7.76
CA ALA A 38 22.39 -43.11 -8.71
C ALA A 38 21.58 -44.04 -9.64
N THR A 39 22.09 -45.21 -9.98
CA THR A 39 21.39 -46.21 -10.80
C THR A 39 20.12 -46.75 -10.16
N ASP A 40 20.00 -46.69 -8.82
CA ASP A 40 18.81 -47.11 -8.09
C ASP A 40 17.59 -46.23 -8.37
N LEU A 41 17.81 -44.98 -8.82
CA LEU A 41 16.75 -44.04 -9.21
C LEU A 41 16.14 -44.36 -10.60
N GLY A 42 16.76 -45.27 -11.37
CA GLY A 42 16.31 -45.67 -12.70
C GLY A 42 15.16 -46.70 -12.70
N GLY A 43 14.50 -46.87 -13.85
CA GLY A 43 13.58 -47.99 -14.10
C GLY A 43 12.24 -47.94 -13.34
N ASN A 44 11.86 -49.07 -12.72
CA ASN A 44 10.53 -49.30 -12.13
C ASN A 44 10.26 -48.48 -10.86
N ASN A 45 11.30 -47.97 -10.19
CA ASN A 45 11.19 -47.26 -8.92
C ASN A 45 11.02 -45.74 -9.09
N LYS A 46 11.19 -45.21 -10.31
CA LYS A 46 11.14 -43.76 -10.62
C LYS A 46 9.86 -43.09 -10.11
N LYS A 47 8.70 -43.77 -10.26
CA LYS A 47 7.40 -43.26 -9.76
C LYS A 47 7.35 -43.17 -8.23
N LEU A 48 7.94 -44.14 -7.53
CA LEU A 48 8.00 -44.16 -6.07
C LEU A 48 8.88 -43.01 -5.55
N PHE A 49 10.04 -42.79 -6.17
CA PHE A 49 10.91 -41.66 -5.85
C PHE A 49 10.21 -40.33 -6.08
N GLN A 50 9.63 -40.13 -7.26
CA GLN A 50 8.89 -38.89 -7.58
C GLN A 50 7.77 -38.64 -6.58
N SER A 51 6.98 -39.65 -6.21
CA SER A 51 5.88 -39.48 -5.25
C SER A 51 6.35 -39.03 -3.85
N THR A 52 7.50 -39.55 -3.40
CA THR A 52 8.10 -39.19 -2.11
C THR A 52 8.75 -37.81 -2.16
N LEU A 53 9.46 -37.47 -3.24
CA LEU A 53 10.05 -36.15 -3.45
C LEU A 53 9.00 -35.04 -3.49
N LEU A 54 7.82 -35.33 -4.05
CA LEU A 54 6.71 -34.38 -4.16
C LEU A 54 5.94 -34.16 -2.84
N GLN A 55 6.33 -34.79 -1.74
CA GLN A 55 5.78 -34.48 -0.43
C GLN A 55 6.23 -33.07 0.01
N ARG A 56 5.30 -32.30 0.59
CA ARG A 56 5.53 -30.89 0.98
C ARG A 56 6.80 -30.67 1.83
N GLN A 57 7.05 -31.56 2.79
CA GLN A 57 8.23 -31.53 3.65
C GLN A 57 9.54 -31.72 2.87
N ASN A 58 9.52 -32.61 1.88
CA ASN A 58 10.70 -32.93 1.07
C ASN A 58 10.98 -31.84 0.04
N ILE A 59 9.96 -31.30 -0.63
CA ILE A 59 10.10 -30.12 -1.50
C ILE A 59 10.73 -28.94 -0.73
N SER A 60 10.30 -28.72 0.53
CA SER A 60 10.85 -27.64 1.35
C SER A 60 12.34 -27.84 1.65
N LYS A 61 12.76 -29.06 2.00
CA LYS A 61 14.18 -29.41 2.19
C LYS A 61 15.01 -29.22 0.92
N ILE A 62 14.50 -29.72 -0.22
CA ILE A 62 15.16 -29.62 -1.52
C ILE A 62 15.34 -28.16 -1.93
N LYS A 63 14.29 -27.34 -1.78
CA LYS A 63 14.36 -25.91 -2.08
C LYS A 63 15.45 -25.22 -1.24
N LEU A 64 15.45 -25.46 0.07
CA LEU A 64 16.45 -24.88 0.98
C LEU A 64 17.88 -25.28 0.56
N TYR A 65 18.08 -26.55 0.20
CA TYR A 65 19.36 -27.04 -0.30
C TYR A 65 19.77 -26.35 -1.60
N ILE A 66 18.88 -26.27 -2.61
CA ILE A 66 19.19 -25.62 -3.90
C ILE A 66 19.55 -24.15 -3.73
N VAL A 67 18.83 -23.42 -2.87
CA VAL A 67 19.11 -21.99 -2.59
C VAL A 67 20.45 -21.81 -1.88
N LYS A 68 20.76 -22.68 -0.90
CA LYS A 68 21.94 -22.55 -0.03
C LYS A 68 23.22 -22.99 -0.73
N GLU A 69 23.19 -24.18 -1.30
CA GLU A 69 24.39 -24.83 -1.85
C GLU A 69 24.59 -24.54 -3.34
N LYS A 70 23.56 -24.04 -4.03
CA LYS A 70 23.57 -23.71 -5.46
C LYS A 70 24.26 -24.82 -6.28
N PRO A 71 23.73 -26.05 -6.24
CA PRO A 71 24.42 -27.23 -6.77
C PRO A 71 24.60 -27.20 -8.29
N PHE A 72 23.83 -26.38 -9.00
CA PHE A 72 23.89 -26.26 -10.44
C PHE A 72 24.77 -25.08 -10.87
N SER A 73 25.75 -25.36 -11.72
CA SER A 73 26.64 -24.35 -12.29
C SER A 73 26.21 -24.03 -13.72
N PHE A 74 25.45 -22.95 -13.87
CA PHE A 74 25.00 -22.43 -15.16
C PHE A 74 25.93 -21.32 -15.65
N ASN A 75 25.96 -21.05 -16.95
CA ASN A 75 26.87 -20.06 -17.53
C ASN A 75 26.57 -18.67 -16.95
N LYS A 76 27.55 -18.16 -16.20
CA LYS A 76 27.46 -16.97 -15.36
C LYS A 76 27.62 -15.70 -16.19
N SER A 77 26.51 -15.03 -16.50
CA SER A 77 26.58 -13.57 -16.69
C SER A 77 25.34 -12.84 -16.22
N ASP A 78 24.17 -13.50 -16.19
CA ASP A 78 22.92 -12.78 -15.99
C ASP A 78 22.16 -13.29 -14.77
N THR A 79 21.83 -12.41 -13.84
CA THR A 79 20.77 -12.64 -12.85
C THR A 79 19.44 -12.73 -13.58
N TYR A 80 18.69 -13.82 -13.39
CA TYR A 80 17.38 -14.01 -14.03
C TYR A 80 16.25 -13.35 -13.25
N LYS A 81 16.45 -13.12 -11.96
CA LYS A 81 15.48 -12.52 -11.04
C LYS A 81 14.97 -11.16 -11.49
N ASP A 82 15.80 -10.34 -12.13
CA ASP A 82 15.46 -8.96 -12.49
C ASP A 82 14.75 -8.86 -13.86
N LYS A 83 14.75 -9.93 -14.65
CA LYS A 83 14.21 -9.96 -16.02
C LYS A 83 12.70 -10.16 -16.06
N GLU A 84 12.00 -9.60 -17.02
CA GLU A 84 10.55 -9.80 -17.14
C GLU A 84 10.20 -11.22 -17.63
N ILE A 85 8.97 -11.68 -17.39
CA ILE A 85 8.53 -13.04 -17.79
C ILE A 85 8.69 -13.26 -19.31
N ASN A 86 8.39 -12.23 -20.12
CA ASN A 86 8.54 -12.29 -21.57
C ASN A 86 10.00 -12.39 -22.01
N GLU A 87 10.93 -11.74 -21.30
CA GLU A 87 12.37 -11.83 -21.55
C GLU A 87 12.91 -13.20 -21.14
N LEU A 88 12.46 -13.74 -20.00
CA LEU A 88 12.79 -15.09 -19.57
C LEU A 88 12.27 -16.13 -20.56
N TYR A 89 11.09 -15.92 -21.12
CA TYR A 89 10.52 -16.75 -22.17
C TYR A 89 11.36 -16.72 -23.46
N THR A 90 11.74 -15.54 -23.94
CA THR A 90 12.59 -15.44 -25.14
C THR A 90 13.97 -16.07 -24.90
N MET A 91 14.52 -15.96 -23.69
CA MET A 91 15.78 -16.64 -23.32
C MET A 91 15.66 -18.16 -23.31
N CYS A 92 14.54 -18.71 -22.81
CA CYS A 92 14.24 -20.14 -22.90
C CYS A 92 14.18 -20.66 -24.34
N LEU A 93 13.85 -19.79 -25.31
CA LEU A 93 13.76 -20.16 -26.73
C LEU A 93 15.08 -20.00 -27.49
N THR A 94 15.94 -19.07 -27.08
CA THR A 94 17.06 -18.59 -27.91
C THR A 94 18.44 -18.98 -27.39
N SER A 95 18.63 -19.09 -26.08
CA SER A 95 19.98 -19.12 -25.49
C SER A 95 20.15 -20.10 -24.34
N SER A 96 19.11 -20.34 -23.53
CA SER A 96 19.19 -21.20 -22.34
C SER A 96 18.09 -22.27 -22.36
N ASN A 97 18.36 -23.45 -21.80
CA ASN A 97 17.33 -24.48 -21.65
C ASN A 97 16.31 -24.03 -20.59
N LEU A 98 15.02 -24.33 -20.79
CA LEU A 98 13.96 -24.06 -19.82
C LEU A 98 14.32 -24.57 -18.42
N LEU A 99 14.91 -25.78 -18.30
CA LEU A 99 15.31 -26.33 -17.02
C LEU A 99 16.34 -25.46 -16.29
N GLU A 100 17.31 -24.91 -17.03
CA GLU A 100 18.38 -24.05 -16.50
C GLU A 100 17.83 -22.71 -16.00
N VAL A 101 16.95 -22.07 -16.77
CA VAL A 101 16.28 -20.82 -16.35
C VAL A 101 15.46 -21.04 -15.08
N LEU A 102 14.70 -22.15 -15.01
CA LEU A 102 13.88 -22.48 -13.85
C LEU A 102 14.72 -22.79 -12.61
N LEU A 103 15.80 -23.56 -12.74
CA LEU A 103 16.69 -23.89 -11.62
C LEU A 103 17.48 -22.66 -11.15
N SER A 104 17.89 -21.78 -12.06
CA SER A 104 18.56 -20.51 -11.72
C SER A 104 17.64 -19.60 -10.90
N LEU A 105 16.37 -19.44 -11.32
CA LEU A 105 15.38 -18.68 -10.56
C LEU A 105 15.13 -19.29 -9.16
N ILE A 106 15.14 -20.62 -9.03
CA ILE A 106 15.05 -21.28 -7.73
C ILE A 106 16.30 -20.99 -6.87
N GLN A 107 17.51 -21.07 -7.44
CA GLN A 107 18.77 -20.73 -6.75
C GLN A 107 18.83 -19.25 -6.31
N GLU A 108 18.15 -18.36 -7.03
CA GLU A 108 17.98 -16.93 -6.71
C GLU A 108 16.82 -16.65 -5.72
N ASN A 109 16.21 -17.72 -5.19
CA ASN A 109 15.09 -17.70 -4.25
C ASN A 109 13.80 -17.05 -4.82
N ASP A 110 13.53 -17.21 -6.12
CA ASP A 110 12.31 -16.74 -6.78
C ASP A 110 11.51 -17.88 -7.44
N GLU A 111 11.07 -18.83 -6.61
CA GLU A 111 10.23 -19.95 -7.04
C GLU A 111 8.91 -19.49 -7.69
N LYS A 112 8.33 -18.39 -7.20
CA LYS A 112 7.04 -17.89 -7.74
C LYS A 112 7.19 -17.50 -9.21
N LYS A 113 8.27 -16.79 -9.54
CA LYS A 113 8.56 -16.40 -10.91
C LYS A 113 8.93 -17.60 -11.77
N ALA A 114 9.68 -18.57 -11.24
CA ALA A 114 9.94 -19.83 -11.93
C ALA A 114 8.64 -20.57 -12.31
N ILE A 115 7.68 -20.66 -11.38
CA ILE A 115 6.36 -21.27 -11.65
C ILE A 115 5.60 -20.50 -12.73
N GLN A 116 5.67 -19.16 -12.73
CA GLN A 116 5.02 -18.32 -13.74
C GLN A 116 5.65 -18.51 -15.14
N VAL A 117 6.98 -18.56 -15.24
CA VAL A 117 7.68 -18.83 -16.51
C VAL A 117 7.32 -20.22 -17.03
N TYR A 118 7.31 -21.24 -16.17
CA TYR A 118 6.87 -22.58 -16.55
C TYR A 118 5.40 -22.61 -17.03
N ALA A 119 4.51 -21.86 -16.37
CA ALA A 119 3.11 -21.73 -16.80
C ALA A 119 2.99 -21.10 -18.18
N TYR A 120 3.74 -20.03 -18.40
CA TYR A 120 3.73 -19.27 -19.64
C TYR A 120 4.25 -20.10 -20.81
N VAL A 121 5.40 -20.77 -20.65
CA VAL A 121 5.96 -21.67 -21.68
C VAL A 121 5.02 -22.83 -22.00
N LYS A 122 4.37 -23.42 -20.97
CA LYS A 122 3.40 -24.51 -21.17
C LYS A 122 2.16 -24.08 -21.95
N GLN A 123 1.75 -22.81 -21.84
CA GLN A 123 0.61 -22.24 -22.57
C GLN A 123 0.98 -21.90 -24.02
N GLU A 124 2.14 -21.28 -24.23
CA GLU A 124 2.58 -20.78 -25.54
C GLU A 124 3.23 -21.88 -26.42
N ASN A 125 3.87 -22.90 -25.83
CA ASN A 125 4.68 -23.87 -26.57
C ASN A 125 4.62 -25.30 -25.98
N PHE A 126 3.49 -25.99 -26.18
CA PHE A 126 3.27 -27.35 -25.69
C PHE A 126 4.23 -28.41 -26.27
N ASN A 127 4.81 -28.17 -27.45
CA ASN A 127 5.68 -29.13 -28.15
C ASN A 127 7.10 -29.20 -27.57
N LEU A 128 7.64 -28.08 -27.06
CA LEU A 128 8.96 -28.01 -26.40
C LEU A 128 9.05 -28.87 -25.12
N LEU A 129 7.90 -29.23 -24.54
CA LEU A 129 7.81 -30.04 -23.31
C LEU A 129 7.76 -31.56 -23.56
N LYS A 130 7.68 -32.02 -24.83
CA LYS A 130 7.50 -33.45 -25.18
C LYS A 130 8.70 -34.12 -25.84
N GLU A 131 9.65 -33.38 -26.39
CA GLU A 131 10.76 -33.98 -27.13
C GLU A 131 11.93 -34.39 -26.21
N LYS A 132 11.75 -35.55 -25.55
CA LYS A 132 12.78 -36.56 -25.20
C LYS A 132 12.20 -37.71 -24.34
N GLY A 133 10.94 -38.10 -24.58
CA GLY A 133 10.22 -39.07 -23.75
C GLY A 133 9.93 -40.44 -24.35
N LEU A 134 10.24 -40.69 -25.63
CA LEU A 134 9.93 -41.97 -26.28
C LEU A 134 10.98 -42.33 -27.32
N GLN A 135 11.92 -43.20 -26.95
CA GLN A 135 12.51 -44.21 -27.82
C GLN A 135 13.33 -45.15 -26.95
N ASN A 136 12.74 -46.29 -26.58
CA ASN A 136 13.44 -47.55 -26.32
C ASN A 136 12.40 -48.62 -25.93
N LYS A 137 12.08 -49.48 -26.88
CA LYS A 137 11.54 -50.86 -26.75
C LYS A 137 11.47 -51.41 -28.18
N SER A 138 12.51 -52.10 -28.63
CA SER A 138 12.75 -53.54 -28.45
C SER A 138 12.24 -54.33 -29.66
N ALA A 139 13.15 -54.72 -30.53
CA ALA A 139 12.97 -55.84 -31.45
C ALA A 139 14.24 -56.69 -31.41
N MET A 140 14.20 -57.79 -30.66
CA MET A 140 15.24 -58.81 -30.67
C MET A 140 14.58 -60.18 -30.58
N GLN A 141 14.83 -61.00 -31.62
CA GLN A 141 14.81 -62.47 -31.69
C GLN A 141 13.47 -63.20 -31.42
N GLU A 142 13.10 -64.29 -32.10
CA GLU A 142 13.88 -65.43 -32.60
C GLU A 142 13.26 -66.04 -33.88
N VAL A 143 14.08 -66.45 -34.85
CA VAL A 143 13.72 -67.47 -35.84
C VAL A 143 14.68 -68.64 -35.63
N ARG A 144 14.16 -69.77 -35.17
CA ARG A 144 14.87 -71.05 -35.16
C ARG A 144 14.53 -71.80 -36.45
N ASP A 145 15.54 -72.01 -37.27
CA ASP A 145 15.55 -73.03 -38.31
C ASP A 145 15.42 -74.41 -37.68
N ASN A 146 14.59 -75.26 -38.28
CA ASN A 146 14.77 -76.70 -38.19
C ASN A 146 14.52 -77.32 -39.57
N SER A 147 15.57 -77.96 -40.04
CA SER A 147 15.70 -78.66 -41.30
C SER A 147 14.88 -79.95 -41.38
N SER A 148 14.60 -80.31 -42.64
CA SER A 148 14.64 -81.66 -43.23
C SER A 148 13.34 -82.39 -43.58
N ILE A 149 13.44 -83.04 -44.76
CA ILE A 149 12.68 -84.17 -45.31
C ILE A 149 11.63 -83.84 -46.40
N GLU A 150 12.14 -83.88 -47.63
CA GLU A 150 11.46 -84.16 -48.90
C GLU A 150 10.79 -85.54 -48.92
N LYS A 151 9.88 -85.73 -49.89
CA LYS A 151 8.86 -86.80 -50.06
C LYS A 151 7.51 -86.48 -49.44
N ASN A 152 6.80 -85.54 -50.08
CA ASN A 152 5.35 -85.58 -50.37
C ASN A 152 4.88 -84.21 -50.87
N GLU A 153 5.27 -83.83 -52.08
CA GLU A 153 5.04 -82.46 -52.59
C GLU A 153 3.55 -82.15 -52.79
N LYS A 154 2.74 -83.06 -53.36
CA LYS A 154 1.36 -82.72 -53.70
C LYS A 154 0.37 -82.60 -52.52
N LYS A 155 0.60 -83.25 -51.37
CA LYS A 155 -0.26 -83.12 -50.17
C LYS A 155 0.23 -82.07 -49.17
N LYS A 156 1.53 -81.72 -49.18
CA LYS A 156 2.06 -80.63 -48.34
C LYS A 156 1.68 -79.26 -48.89
N ASP A 157 1.52 -79.13 -50.21
CA ASP A 157 1.24 -77.84 -50.84
C ASP A 157 -0.22 -77.41 -50.66
N ASP A 158 -1.20 -78.33 -50.67
CA ASP A 158 -2.60 -78.01 -50.34
C ASP A 158 -2.77 -77.55 -48.87
N VAL A 159 -2.03 -78.16 -47.94
CA VAL A 159 -2.05 -77.76 -46.52
C VAL A 159 -1.35 -76.40 -46.32
N LYS A 160 -0.32 -76.08 -47.12
CA LYS A 160 0.30 -74.75 -47.12
C LYS A 160 -0.61 -73.70 -47.75
N LEU A 161 -1.30 -74.03 -48.85
CA LEU A 161 -2.28 -73.17 -49.51
C LEU A 161 -3.42 -72.81 -48.56
N SER A 162 -4.03 -73.80 -47.90
CA SER A 162 -5.07 -73.55 -46.90
C SER A 162 -4.59 -72.68 -45.73
N LYS A 163 -3.35 -72.87 -45.27
CA LYS A 163 -2.74 -72.00 -44.23
C LYS A 163 -2.48 -70.58 -44.74
N LEU A 164 -2.08 -70.42 -46.00
CA LEU A 164 -1.85 -69.11 -46.62
C LEU A 164 -3.18 -68.38 -46.84
N GLU A 165 -4.22 -69.08 -47.30
CA GLU A 165 -5.58 -68.55 -47.44
C GLU A 165 -6.14 -68.10 -46.09
N GLY A 166 -5.97 -68.90 -45.02
CA GLY A 166 -6.33 -68.50 -43.66
C GLY A 166 -5.56 -67.27 -43.17
N LYS A 167 -4.25 -67.19 -43.45
CA LYS A 167 -3.44 -65.99 -43.15
C LYS A 167 -3.89 -64.77 -43.94
N ILE A 168 -4.23 -64.92 -45.21
CA ILE A 168 -4.73 -63.82 -46.06
C ILE A 168 -6.09 -63.34 -45.54
N SER A 169 -6.98 -64.25 -45.15
CA SER A 169 -8.28 -63.90 -44.54
C SER A 169 -8.08 -63.11 -43.24
N ASN A 170 -7.21 -63.59 -42.35
CA ASN A 170 -6.89 -62.91 -41.09
C ASN A 170 -6.24 -61.53 -41.32
N LEU A 171 -5.33 -61.43 -42.29
CA LEU A 171 -4.69 -60.16 -42.65
C LEU A 171 -5.70 -59.16 -43.23
N LYS A 172 -6.66 -59.62 -44.05
CA LYS A 172 -7.74 -58.75 -44.55
C LYS A 172 -8.60 -58.22 -43.41
N GLU A 173 -9.00 -59.06 -42.47
CA GLU A 173 -9.75 -58.62 -41.28
C GLU A 173 -8.95 -57.66 -40.40
N GLU A 174 -7.65 -57.88 -40.22
CA GLU A 174 -6.79 -56.97 -39.48
C GLU A 174 -6.65 -55.60 -40.17
N VAL A 175 -6.50 -55.58 -41.49
CA VAL A 175 -6.43 -54.33 -42.27
C VAL A 175 -7.76 -53.57 -42.17
N GLU A 176 -8.90 -54.24 -42.34
CA GLU A 176 -10.21 -53.60 -42.18
C GLU A 176 -10.43 -53.04 -40.76
N LYS A 177 -10.00 -53.77 -39.72
CA LYS A 177 -10.04 -53.27 -38.34
C LYS A 177 -9.13 -52.06 -38.14
N ARG A 178 -7.92 -52.07 -38.70
CA ARG A 178 -7.00 -50.93 -38.62
C ARG A 178 -7.55 -49.71 -39.35
N ASP A 179 -8.17 -49.88 -40.50
CA ASP A 179 -8.79 -48.78 -41.26
C ASP A 179 -9.97 -48.16 -40.52
N LYS A 180 -10.83 -48.99 -39.90
CA LYS A 180 -11.92 -48.49 -39.04
C LYS A 180 -11.38 -47.71 -37.85
N ASN A 181 -10.42 -48.28 -37.12
CA ASN A 181 -9.80 -47.63 -35.97
C ASN A 181 -9.09 -46.31 -36.38
N HIS A 182 -8.47 -46.26 -37.54
CA HIS A 182 -7.81 -45.06 -38.04
C HIS A 182 -8.82 -43.95 -38.38
N LYS A 183 -9.93 -44.30 -39.03
CA LYS A 183 -11.03 -43.36 -39.32
C LYS A 183 -11.64 -42.80 -38.04
N GLU A 184 -11.92 -43.65 -37.06
CA GLU A 184 -12.42 -43.21 -35.75
C GLU A 184 -11.42 -42.29 -35.04
N ALA A 185 -10.12 -42.60 -35.09
CA ALA A 185 -9.08 -41.77 -34.50
C ALA A 185 -8.96 -40.39 -35.18
N ILE A 186 -9.14 -40.31 -36.50
CA ILE A 186 -9.20 -39.03 -37.23
C ILE A 186 -10.42 -38.23 -36.78
N GLN A 187 -11.60 -38.85 -36.75
CA GLN A 187 -12.84 -38.18 -36.35
C GLN A 187 -12.76 -37.61 -34.92
N ILE A 188 -12.22 -38.37 -33.97
CA ILE A 188 -12.00 -37.88 -32.59
C ILE A 188 -11.07 -36.67 -32.58
N LYS A 189 -9.99 -36.68 -33.38
CA LYS A 189 -9.07 -35.54 -33.47
C LYS A 189 -9.76 -34.32 -34.06
N ASP A 190 -10.55 -34.48 -35.12
CA ASP A 190 -11.27 -33.38 -35.77
C ASP A 190 -12.29 -32.75 -34.81
N GLU A 191 -13.01 -33.55 -34.02
CA GLU A 191 -13.89 -33.04 -32.97
C GLU A 191 -13.14 -32.26 -31.89
N GLN A 192 -11.96 -32.74 -31.48
CA GLN A 192 -11.11 -32.04 -30.51
C GLN A 192 -10.60 -30.71 -31.08
N TYR A 193 -10.16 -30.69 -32.34
CA TYR A 193 -9.73 -29.46 -33.02
C TYR A 193 -10.88 -28.46 -33.15
N SER A 194 -12.06 -28.91 -33.54
CA SER A 194 -13.26 -28.06 -33.62
C SER A 194 -13.61 -27.44 -32.26
N LYS A 195 -13.60 -28.23 -31.18
CA LYS A 195 -13.83 -27.73 -29.81
C LYS A 195 -12.75 -26.74 -29.38
N LEU A 196 -11.49 -27.00 -29.72
CA LEU A 196 -10.38 -26.10 -29.40
C LEU A 196 -10.48 -24.77 -30.15
N LEU A 197 -10.82 -24.82 -31.43
CA LEU A 197 -11.01 -23.65 -32.29
C LEU A 197 -12.15 -22.78 -31.80
N ASN A 198 -13.26 -23.38 -31.39
CA ASN A 198 -14.40 -22.64 -30.80
C ASN A 198 -13.98 -21.94 -29.51
N ARG A 199 -13.28 -22.62 -28.60
CA ARG A 199 -12.76 -22.00 -27.37
C ARG A 199 -11.77 -20.86 -27.66
N TYR A 200 -10.93 -21.01 -28.68
CA TYR A 200 -10.02 -19.96 -29.11
C TYR A 200 -10.79 -18.74 -29.61
N ASN A 201 -11.80 -18.95 -30.46
CA ASN A 201 -12.64 -17.87 -30.98
C ASN A 201 -13.44 -17.15 -29.87
N GLU A 202 -13.98 -17.89 -28.90
CA GLU A 202 -14.65 -17.31 -27.73
C GLU A 202 -13.70 -16.45 -26.90
N LYS A 203 -12.49 -16.96 -26.60
CA LYS A 203 -11.47 -16.18 -25.89
C LYS A 203 -11.08 -14.93 -26.67
N ASN A 204 -10.89 -15.04 -27.98
CA ASN A 204 -10.51 -13.91 -28.80
C ASN A 204 -11.60 -12.82 -28.79
N LYS A 205 -12.88 -13.20 -28.83
CA LYS A 205 -14.00 -12.25 -28.64
C LYS A 205 -13.91 -11.54 -27.29
N LEU A 206 -13.71 -12.27 -26.20
CA LEU A 206 -13.55 -11.69 -24.86
C LEU A 206 -12.35 -10.72 -24.79
N TYR A 207 -11.22 -11.06 -25.40
CA TYR A 207 -10.06 -10.15 -25.47
C TYR A 207 -10.38 -8.87 -26.25
N THR A 208 -11.10 -8.97 -27.37
CA THR A 208 -11.50 -7.79 -28.13
C THR A 208 -12.46 -6.88 -27.35
N GLU A 209 -13.35 -7.45 -26.55
CA GLU A 209 -14.24 -6.69 -25.66
C GLU A 209 -13.46 -6.04 -24.52
N LEU A 210 -12.53 -6.78 -23.89
CA LEU A 210 -11.66 -6.26 -22.84
C LEU A 210 -10.82 -5.08 -23.34
N LEU A 211 -10.26 -5.15 -24.55
CA LEU A 211 -9.52 -4.06 -25.17
C LEU A 211 -10.38 -2.81 -25.37
N LYS A 212 -11.64 -2.98 -25.77
CA LYS A 212 -12.58 -1.85 -25.90
C LYS A 212 -12.86 -1.21 -24.55
N ILE A 213 -13.11 -2.01 -23.51
CA ILE A 213 -13.36 -1.52 -22.15
C ILE A 213 -12.11 -0.80 -21.62
N SER A 214 -10.92 -1.36 -21.80
CA SER A 214 -9.65 -0.74 -21.40
C SER A 214 -9.47 0.62 -22.05
N ARG A 215 -9.75 0.74 -23.35
CA ARG A 215 -9.66 2.01 -24.08
C ARG A 215 -10.64 3.05 -23.55
N ILE A 216 -11.89 2.65 -23.28
CA ILE A 216 -12.90 3.55 -22.71
C ILE A 216 -12.44 4.03 -21.33
N ALA A 217 -11.99 3.13 -20.46
CA ALA A 217 -11.51 3.47 -19.13
C ALA A 217 -10.30 4.41 -19.16
N GLU A 218 -9.35 4.22 -20.10
CA GLU A 218 -8.23 5.15 -20.29
C GLU A 218 -8.67 6.54 -20.74
N GLU A 219 -9.66 6.62 -21.65
CA GLU A 219 -10.21 7.89 -22.12
C GLU A 219 -10.97 8.62 -21.01
N GLU A 220 -11.74 7.91 -20.19
CA GLU A 220 -12.41 8.45 -19.01
C GLU A 220 -11.40 8.95 -17.98
N PHE A 221 -10.39 8.13 -17.66
CA PHE A 221 -9.33 8.52 -16.72
C PHE A 221 -8.58 9.77 -17.20
N LYS A 222 -8.27 9.89 -18.49
CA LYS A 222 -7.64 11.09 -19.07
C LYS A 222 -8.54 12.32 -18.93
N LYS A 223 -9.86 12.18 -19.12
CA LYS A 223 -10.82 13.29 -18.94
C LYS A 223 -10.92 13.70 -17.47
N GLU A 224 -11.01 12.74 -16.57
CA GLU A 224 -11.05 12.94 -15.11
C GLU A 224 -9.79 13.68 -14.64
N LYS A 225 -8.61 13.20 -15.04
CA LYS A 225 -7.32 13.80 -14.69
C LYS A 225 -7.24 15.27 -15.14
N LYS A 226 -7.67 15.57 -16.37
CA LYS A 226 -7.70 16.96 -16.87
C LYS A 226 -8.64 17.86 -16.06
N LYS A 227 -9.80 17.34 -15.62
CA LYS A 227 -10.70 18.10 -14.74
C LYS A 227 -10.05 18.39 -13.40
N TRP A 228 -9.41 17.39 -12.80
CA TRP A 228 -8.72 17.55 -11.52
C TRP A 228 -7.58 18.56 -11.60
N GLU A 229 -6.77 18.54 -12.66
CA GLU A 229 -5.73 19.53 -12.91
C GLU A 229 -6.32 20.95 -13.06
N GLN A 230 -7.45 21.09 -13.76
CA GLN A 230 -8.14 22.38 -13.87
C GLN A 230 -8.67 22.86 -12.51
N ASP A 231 -9.30 21.99 -11.73
CA ASP A 231 -9.82 22.31 -10.40
C ASP A 231 -8.69 22.69 -9.44
N GLU A 232 -7.56 21.98 -9.47
CA GLU A 232 -6.38 22.32 -8.68
C GLU A 232 -5.85 23.72 -9.02
N THR A 233 -5.73 24.05 -10.30
CA THR A 233 -5.29 25.40 -10.71
C THR A 233 -6.28 26.49 -10.31
N ASN A 234 -7.59 26.21 -10.37
CA ASN A 234 -8.62 27.14 -9.95
C ASN A 234 -8.61 27.37 -8.44
N LEU A 235 -8.48 26.30 -7.65
CA LEU A 235 -8.36 26.39 -6.19
C LEU A 235 -7.09 27.15 -5.79
N HIS A 236 -5.96 26.89 -6.45
CA HIS A 236 -4.72 27.65 -6.22
C HIS A 236 -4.89 29.15 -6.50
N LYS A 237 -5.62 29.52 -7.55
CA LYS A 237 -5.93 30.93 -7.84
C LYS A 237 -6.82 31.55 -6.75
N GLN A 238 -7.83 30.82 -6.27
CA GLN A 238 -8.71 31.29 -5.21
C GLN A 238 -7.96 31.49 -3.89
N ILE A 239 -7.07 30.55 -3.52
CA ILE A 239 -6.21 30.66 -2.33
C ILE A 239 -5.34 31.92 -2.43
N LYS A 240 -4.62 32.12 -3.53
CA LYS A 240 -3.80 33.33 -3.74
C LYS A 240 -4.59 34.62 -3.63
N GLN A 241 -5.83 34.65 -4.16
CA GLN A 241 -6.69 35.82 -4.04
C GLN A 241 -7.12 36.08 -2.58
N LYS A 242 -7.43 35.01 -1.83
CA LYS A 242 -7.79 35.11 -0.41
C LYS A 242 -6.61 35.55 0.43
N ASP A 243 -5.40 35.04 0.17
CA ASP A 243 -4.18 35.46 0.85
C ASP A 243 -3.91 36.95 0.64
N LEU A 244 -4.09 37.45 -0.58
CA LEU A 244 -3.99 38.89 -0.87
C LEU A 244 -5.05 39.72 -0.14
N GLN A 245 -6.28 39.21 0.00
CA GLN A 245 -7.32 39.88 0.79
C GLN A 245 -6.97 39.91 2.28
N ILE A 246 -6.45 38.81 2.82
CA ILE A 246 -6.02 38.72 4.22
C ILE A 246 -4.88 39.70 4.49
N LEU A 247 -3.87 39.77 3.62
CA LEU A 247 -2.76 40.71 3.76
C LEU A 247 -3.23 42.16 3.84
N LYS A 248 -4.16 42.56 2.95
CA LYS A 248 -4.76 43.92 2.99
C LYS A 248 -5.50 44.20 4.30
N LEU A 249 -6.29 43.23 4.78
CA LEU A 249 -7.01 43.37 6.04
C LEU A 249 -6.06 43.48 7.25
N VAL A 250 -4.95 42.73 7.24
CA VAL A 250 -3.92 42.81 8.28
C VAL A 250 -3.26 44.19 8.28
N GLU A 251 -2.89 44.72 7.11
CA GLU A 251 -2.33 46.07 6.97
C GLU A 251 -3.31 47.14 7.47
N GLU A 252 -4.58 47.06 7.09
CA GLU A 252 -5.63 48.00 7.57
C GLU A 252 -5.81 47.95 9.09
N LEU A 253 -5.82 46.76 9.69
CA LEU A 253 -5.90 46.60 11.15
C LEU A 253 -4.68 47.18 11.85
N GLN A 254 -3.49 46.97 11.28
CA GLN A 254 -2.25 47.48 11.84
C GLN A 254 -2.20 49.02 11.79
N ILE A 255 -2.58 49.62 10.66
CA ILE A 255 -2.72 51.08 10.53
C ILE A 255 -3.72 51.60 11.58
N ASN A 256 -4.93 51.03 11.66
CA ASN A 256 -5.94 51.45 12.62
C ASN A 256 -5.48 51.36 14.08
N SER A 257 -4.68 50.35 14.43
CA SER A 257 -4.11 50.21 15.77
C SER A 257 -3.10 51.33 16.09
N LEU A 258 -2.25 51.70 15.12
CA LEU A 258 -1.27 52.78 15.27
C LEU A 258 -1.97 54.14 15.37
N THR A 259 -3.01 54.38 14.57
CA THR A 259 -3.80 55.64 14.63
C THR A 259 -4.53 55.78 15.96
N LYS A 260 -5.03 54.68 16.54
CA LYS A 260 -5.66 54.68 17.87
C LYS A 260 -4.66 54.93 18.98
N GLN A 261 -3.49 54.28 18.96
CA GLN A 261 -2.42 54.53 19.94
C GLN A 261 -1.90 55.98 19.89
N SER A 262 -1.89 56.60 18.71
CA SER A 262 -1.44 57.99 18.53
C SER A 262 -2.42 59.03 19.09
N LYS A 263 -3.71 58.70 19.22
CA LYS A 263 -4.74 59.61 19.73
C LYS A 263 -4.95 59.54 21.26
N VAL A 264 -4.39 58.55 21.96
CA VAL A 264 -4.61 58.33 23.41
C VAL A 264 -3.38 58.71 24.24
N LYS A 265 -2.94 59.97 24.12
CA LYS A 265 -2.16 60.66 25.17
C LYS A 265 -2.96 61.87 25.66
N LEU A 266 -4.17 61.63 26.12
CA LEU A 266 -4.91 62.59 26.95
C LEU A 266 -4.42 62.42 28.39
N SER A 267 -3.96 63.51 29.00
CA SER A 267 -3.55 63.55 30.40
C SER A 267 -4.70 63.10 31.29
N LYS A 268 -4.52 62.04 32.07
CA LYS A 268 -5.54 61.54 33.00
C LYS A 268 -5.85 62.60 34.06
N LYS A 269 -7.13 62.76 34.41
CA LYS A 269 -7.53 63.63 35.52
C LYS A 269 -7.25 62.95 36.86
N LYS A 270 -6.57 63.63 37.77
CA LYS A 270 -6.21 63.12 39.10
C LYS A 270 -7.25 63.52 40.14
N ILE A 271 -7.81 62.53 40.85
CA ILE A 271 -8.85 62.75 41.85
C ILE A 271 -8.43 62.08 43.17
N LEU A 272 -8.43 62.83 44.27
CA LEU A 272 -8.20 62.27 45.61
C LEU A 272 -9.53 61.93 46.28
N LEU A 273 -9.72 60.67 46.65
CA LEU A 273 -10.86 60.15 47.40
C LEU A 273 -10.52 60.09 48.89
N VAL A 274 -11.30 60.77 49.71
CA VAL A 274 -11.18 60.75 51.17
C VAL A 274 -12.23 59.79 51.74
N GLY A 275 -11.76 58.63 52.21
CA GLY A 275 -12.57 57.47 52.55
C GLY A 275 -12.50 56.39 51.46
N ASN A 276 -12.45 55.12 51.86
CA ASN A 276 -12.32 53.99 50.93
C ASN A 276 -13.70 53.51 50.44
N PRO A 277 -14.06 53.69 49.15
CA PRO A 277 -15.31 53.17 48.63
C PRO A 277 -15.29 51.64 48.64
N MET A 278 -16.28 50.99 49.27
CA MET A 278 -16.35 49.51 49.38
C MET A 278 -16.25 48.74 48.05
N ASN A 279 -16.32 49.43 46.89
CA ASN A 279 -16.16 48.85 45.57
C ASN A 279 -15.12 49.61 44.71
N ASN A 280 -13.87 49.17 44.77
CA ASN A 280 -12.76 49.73 43.99
C ASN A 280 -12.90 49.59 42.47
N ARG A 281 -13.90 48.84 41.95
CA ARG A 281 -14.14 48.74 40.50
C ARG A 281 -14.63 50.06 39.90
N LEU A 282 -15.28 50.92 40.69
CA LEU A 282 -15.71 52.25 40.21
C LEU A 282 -14.52 53.17 39.93
N CYS A 283 -13.40 52.96 40.61
CA CYS A 283 -12.18 53.76 40.51
C CYS A 283 -11.15 53.15 39.53
N ARG A 284 -11.52 52.12 38.77
CA ARG A 284 -10.71 51.57 37.67
C ARG A 284 -11.26 52.11 36.35
N ASP A 285 -10.78 53.28 35.97
CA ASP A 285 -11.07 53.89 34.68
C ASP A 285 -9.77 54.25 33.97
N GLU A 286 -9.75 54.18 32.65
CA GLU A 286 -8.57 54.51 31.86
C GLU A 286 -8.30 56.03 31.85
N ASN A 287 -9.34 56.85 32.06
CA ASN A 287 -9.28 58.31 31.94
C ASN A 287 -9.03 59.06 33.26
N PHE A 288 -9.18 58.38 34.41
CA PHE A 288 -9.06 58.98 35.74
C PHE A 288 -8.01 58.25 36.57
N ASP A 289 -7.25 59.01 37.35
CA ASP A 289 -6.30 58.48 38.33
C ASP A 289 -6.82 58.78 39.73
N PHE A 290 -7.24 57.75 40.45
CA PHE A 290 -7.88 57.87 41.76
C PHE A 290 -6.90 57.48 42.87
N ASP A 291 -6.51 58.45 43.68
CA ASP A 291 -5.76 58.20 44.92
C ASP A 291 -6.73 58.09 46.09
N ILE A 292 -6.59 57.09 46.95
CA ILE A 292 -7.50 56.84 48.08
C ILE A 292 -6.78 57.12 49.40
N LEU A 293 -7.36 58.02 50.20
CA LEU A 293 -6.97 58.27 51.58
C LEU A 293 -7.84 57.41 52.51
N GLU A 294 -7.23 56.39 53.11
CA GLU A 294 -7.93 55.42 53.97
C GLU A 294 -8.28 55.98 55.36
N ASP A 295 -9.35 55.43 55.95
CA ASP A 295 -9.77 55.70 57.33
C ASP A 295 -8.76 55.07 58.33
N GLY A 296 -7.75 55.85 58.68
CA GLY A 296 -6.65 55.43 59.57
C GLY A 296 -5.45 56.37 59.52
N ILE A 297 -5.35 57.18 58.46
CA ILE A 297 -4.37 58.26 58.33
C ILE A 297 -4.83 59.43 59.20
N ASP A 298 -3.88 60.07 59.89
CA ASP A 298 -4.18 61.24 60.70
C ASP A 298 -4.55 62.44 59.81
N MET A 299 -5.85 62.56 59.57
CA MET A 299 -6.46 63.58 58.72
C MET A 299 -6.20 65.00 59.21
N GLU A 300 -5.80 65.20 60.47
CA GLU A 300 -5.47 66.51 61.01
C GLU A 300 -4.15 67.06 60.43
N TYR A 301 -3.19 66.17 60.14
CA TYR A 301 -1.84 66.53 59.65
C TYR A 301 -1.57 66.13 58.20
N TYR A 302 -2.51 65.44 57.53
CA TYR A 302 -2.36 65.08 56.13
C TYR A 302 -2.24 66.34 55.24
N HIS A 303 -1.23 66.38 54.37
CA HIS A 303 -1.00 67.51 53.48
C HIS A 303 -1.74 67.32 52.16
N PHE A 304 -2.84 68.03 51.97
CA PHE A 304 -3.59 68.04 50.70
C PHE A 304 -2.84 68.88 49.67
N LYS A 305 -2.19 68.20 48.70
CA LYS A 305 -1.48 68.82 47.58
C LYS A 305 -2.47 69.43 46.59
N GLU A 306 -2.13 70.54 45.94
CA GLU A 306 -3.00 71.25 44.96
C GLU A 306 -3.00 70.65 43.53
N ASP A 307 -2.18 69.62 43.29
CA ASP A 307 -1.97 68.97 41.98
C ASP A 307 -3.10 68.03 41.56
N TYR A 308 -4.13 67.87 42.40
CA TYR A 308 -5.35 67.15 42.08
C TYR A 308 -6.37 68.06 41.38
N ASP A 309 -7.07 67.47 40.40
CA ASP A 309 -8.15 68.11 39.67
C ASP A 309 -9.42 68.19 40.55
N ALA A 310 -9.65 67.21 41.43
CA ALA A 310 -10.77 67.19 42.36
C ALA A 310 -10.49 66.40 43.64
N TYR A 311 -11.21 66.74 44.71
CA TYR A 311 -11.20 66.04 46.01
C TYR A 311 -12.60 65.58 46.36
N TRP A 312 -12.78 64.29 46.58
CA TRP A 312 -14.07 63.68 46.81
C TRP A 312 -14.12 63.10 48.22
N VAL A 313 -14.99 63.67 49.06
CA VAL A 313 -15.14 63.29 50.46
C VAL A 313 -16.34 62.34 50.59
N LEU A 314 -16.07 61.10 50.98
CA LEU A 314 -17.10 60.07 51.16
C LEU A 314 -17.69 60.16 52.56
N SER A 315 -18.56 61.15 52.76
CA SER A 315 -19.21 61.41 54.06
C SER A 315 -19.88 60.16 54.64
N TYR A 316 -20.52 59.32 53.82
CA TYR A 316 -21.20 58.10 54.30
C TYR A 316 -20.25 57.02 54.87
N ILE A 317 -18.95 57.10 54.60
CA ILE A 317 -17.93 56.17 55.10
C ILE A 317 -17.18 56.76 56.30
N LEU A 318 -16.85 58.05 56.21
CA LEU A 318 -16.10 58.74 57.26
C LEU A 318 -16.89 58.80 58.57
N ASN A 319 -16.25 58.31 59.64
CA ASN A 319 -16.78 58.45 61.00
C ASN A 319 -16.76 59.92 61.46
N ASN A 320 -17.55 60.27 62.49
CA ASN A 320 -17.66 61.65 62.96
C ASN A 320 -16.31 62.25 63.41
N LYS A 321 -15.41 61.43 63.98
CA LYS A 321 -14.08 61.87 64.40
C LYS A 321 -13.24 62.27 63.20
N SER A 322 -13.16 61.44 62.17
CA SER A 322 -12.46 61.71 60.90
C SER A 322 -12.98 62.97 60.23
N ARG A 323 -14.31 63.20 60.23
CA ARG A 323 -14.91 64.43 59.69
C ARG A 323 -14.48 65.67 60.46
N THR A 324 -14.47 65.62 61.79
CA THR A 324 -14.00 66.74 62.62
C THR A 324 -12.51 67.02 62.43
N LEU A 325 -11.68 65.98 62.29
CA LEU A 325 -10.24 66.14 62.03
C LEU A 325 -9.98 66.75 60.64
N LEU A 326 -10.71 66.32 59.62
CA LEU A 326 -10.63 66.89 58.27
C LEU A 326 -11.01 68.38 58.27
N GLN A 327 -12.05 68.77 59.03
CA GLN A 327 -12.47 70.17 59.17
C GLN A 327 -11.46 71.04 59.92
N LYS A 328 -10.63 70.45 60.79
CA LYS A 328 -9.54 71.16 61.48
C LYS A 328 -8.27 71.27 60.64
N ASN A 329 -8.15 70.50 59.56
CA ASN A 329 -6.96 70.47 58.72
C ASN A 329 -6.78 71.80 57.96
N MET A 330 -5.67 72.47 58.22
CA MET A 330 -5.34 73.78 57.63
C MET A 330 -5.06 73.72 56.13
N SER A 331 -4.59 72.59 55.59
CA SER A 331 -4.34 72.42 54.16
C SER A 331 -5.63 72.10 53.39
N PHE A 332 -6.51 71.30 53.98
CA PHE A 332 -7.83 70.99 53.39
C PHE A 332 -8.70 72.25 53.29
N ASN A 333 -8.72 73.07 54.34
CA ASN A 333 -9.50 74.32 54.37
C ASN A 333 -8.98 75.40 53.41
N LYS A 334 -7.77 75.24 52.85
CA LYS A 334 -7.21 76.14 51.84
C LYS A 334 -7.56 75.72 50.40
N LEU A 335 -8.13 74.52 50.20
CA LEU A 335 -8.51 74.05 48.87
C LEU A 335 -9.64 74.89 48.29
N ASP A 336 -9.65 75.04 46.97
CA ASP A 336 -10.76 75.68 46.26
C ASP A 336 -12.06 74.89 46.52
N SER A 337 -13.07 75.56 47.06
CA SER A 337 -14.38 74.97 47.36
C SER A 337 -15.06 74.38 46.14
N LYS A 338 -14.69 74.81 44.92
CA LYS A 338 -15.17 74.23 43.66
C LYS A 338 -14.55 72.88 43.33
N LYS A 339 -13.36 72.57 43.86
CA LYS A 339 -12.67 71.28 43.65
C LYS A 339 -13.09 70.22 44.66
N VAL A 340 -13.69 70.61 45.79
CA VAL A 340 -14.12 69.70 46.86
C VAL A 340 -15.58 69.32 46.69
N MET A 341 -15.86 68.01 46.62
CA MET A 341 -17.23 67.47 46.55
C MET A 341 -17.49 66.49 47.68
N TYR A 342 -18.68 66.59 48.28
CA TYR A 342 -19.12 65.71 49.36
C TYR A 342 -20.17 64.73 48.85
N PHE A 343 -19.99 63.44 49.14
CA PHE A 343 -20.92 62.38 48.81
C PHE A 343 -21.54 61.82 50.08
N TYR A 344 -22.86 61.93 50.19
CA TYR A 344 -23.63 61.47 51.36
C TYR A 344 -24.18 60.05 51.21
N ASP A 345 -24.09 59.47 50.02
CA ASP A 345 -24.42 58.08 49.75
C ASP A 345 -23.57 57.52 48.59
N PHE A 346 -23.58 56.21 48.41
CA PHE A 346 -22.84 55.56 47.33
C PHE A 346 -23.45 55.80 45.94
N LEU A 347 -24.75 56.04 45.86
CA LEU A 347 -25.48 56.16 44.59
C LEU A 347 -25.12 57.47 43.87
N THR A 348 -24.97 58.56 44.63
CA THR A 348 -24.51 59.87 44.17
C THR A 348 -23.09 59.82 43.65
N LEU A 349 -22.19 59.09 44.32
CA LEU A 349 -20.84 58.82 43.84
C LEU A 349 -20.85 58.07 42.50
N LYS A 350 -21.62 56.97 42.43
CA LYS A 350 -21.73 56.14 41.23
C LYS A 350 -22.26 56.95 40.05
N ASN A 351 -23.34 57.71 40.24
CA ASN A 351 -23.92 58.54 39.18
C ASN A 351 -22.95 59.62 38.70
N LYS A 352 -22.14 60.21 39.59
CA LYS A 352 -21.16 61.22 39.21
C LYS A 352 -20.02 60.64 38.38
N VAL A 353 -19.51 59.47 38.76
CA VAL A 353 -18.50 58.74 37.98
C VAL A 353 -19.07 58.37 36.60
N GLU A 354 -20.30 57.87 36.52
CA GLU A 354 -20.94 57.55 35.23
C GLU A 354 -21.19 58.79 34.36
N ALA A 355 -21.56 59.93 34.96
CA ALA A 355 -21.72 61.19 34.22
C ALA A 355 -20.39 61.66 33.62
N LEU A 356 -19.29 61.59 34.39
CA LEU A 356 -17.96 61.94 33.90
C LEU A 356 -17.49 61.05 32.74
N LYS A 357 -17.86 59.76 32.76
CA LYS A 357 -17.60 58.85 31.63
C LYS A 357 -18.40 59.21 30.37
N ARG A 358 -19.62 59.76 30.52
CA ARG A 358 -20.49 60.13 29.39
C ARG A 358 -20.11 61.46 28.75
N ASP A 359 -19.66 62.44 29.56
CA ASP A 359 -19.31 63.77 29.06
C ASP A 359 -18.04 63.74 28.17
N GLU A 360 -17.12 62.79 28.35
CA GLU A 360 -15.94 62.61 27.48
C GLU A 360 -16.22 61.81 26.20
N VAL A 361 -17.37 61.12 26.08
CA VAL A 361 -17.78 60.43 24.83
C VAL A 361 -18.41 61.41 23.83
N ARG A 362 -18.75 62.63 24.26
CA ARG A 362 -19.39 63.67 23.43
C ARG A 362 -18.46 64.80 22.96
N VAL A 363 -17.19 64.80 23.35
CA VAL A 363 -16.19 65.82 22.93
C VAL A 363 -15.28 65.26 21.84
#